data_AF-A0A661IZK1-F1
#
_entry.id   AF-A0A661IZK1-F1
#
_cell.length_a   1.000
_cell.length_b   1.000
_cell.length_c   1.000
_cell.angle_alpha   90.00
_cell.angle_beta   90.00
_cell.angle_gamma   90.00
#
_symmetry.space_group_name_H-M   'P 1'
#
loop_
_entity.id
_entity.type
_entity.pdbx_description
1 polymer ?
#
loop_
_entity_poly.entity_id
_entity_poly.type
_entity_poly.pdbx_seq_one_letter_code
_entity_poly.pdbx_strand_id
1 'polypeptide(L)'
;MIGEERMERVKAARKWMEMARSVLLKAKAAAGRDGVFYEDLCFDLYQAAERALIAYLFYLQQGLPPVRGLEVMLTHMSLRGIAVPEWMRDLVKLDRYASVPKWPWFQRPVSKTDYWEALDLAERILEWVEEAFESEEMVQKCHNGR
;
A
#
# COMPACT_ATOMS: atom_id res chain seq x y z
N MET A 1 -29.38 2.48 -5.22
CA MET A 1 -28.59 2.25 -3.99
C MET A 1 -27.28 1.48 -4.25
N ILE A 2 -27.24 0.36 -4.99
CA ILE A 2 -25.99 -0.39 -5.25
C ILE A 2 -24.92 0.45 -6.01
N GLY A 3 -25.34 1.28 -6.97
CA GLY A 3 -24.41 2.13 -7.73
C GLY A 3 -23.80 3.28 -6.92
N GLU A 4 -24.49 3.75 -5.89
CA GLU A 4 -24.05 4.86 -5.05
C GLU A 4 -23.00 4.39 -4.03
N GLU A 5 -23.20 3.21 -3.43
CA GLU A 5 -22.20 2.60 -2.55
C GLU A 5 -20.90 2.26 -3.30
N ARG A 6 -21.02 1.72 -4.52
CA ARG A 6 -19.86 1.48 -5.39
C ARG A 6 -19.07 2.76 -5.65
N MET A 7 -19.77 3.86 -5.95
CA MET A 7 -19.13 5.14 -6.25
C MET A 7 -18.37 5.71 -5.04
N GLU A 8 -18.97 5.61 -3.85
CA GLU A 8 -18.32 6.07 -2.62
C GLU A 8 -17.08 5.22 -2.29
N ARG A 9 -17.13 3.91 -2.50
CA ARG A 9 -15.96 3.03 -2.33
C ARG A 9 -14.83 3.36 -3.31
N VAL A 10 -15.14 3.66 -4.57
CA VAL A 10 -14.15 4.09 -5.57
C VAL A 10 -13.54 5.44 -5.19
N LYS A 11 -14.34 6.38 -4.70
CA LYS A 11 -13.85 7.68 -4.22
C LYS A 11 -12.93 7.52 -3.02
N ALA A 12 -13.31 6.66 -2.06
CA ALA A 12 -12.47 6.32 -0.93
C ALA A 12 -11.17 5.63 -1.37
N ALA A 13 -11.22 4.71 -2.34
CA ALA A 13 -10.04 4.07 -2.92
C ALA A 13 -9.05 5.11 -3.48
N ARG A 14 -9.54 6.07 -4.28
CA ARG A 14 -8.70 7.17 -4.79
C ARG A 14 -8.08 7.99 -3.65
N LYS A 15 -8.85 8.27 -2.60
CA LYS A 15 -8.34 9.01 -1.45
C LYS A 15 -7.22 8.26 -0.73
N TRP A 16 -7.35 6.94 -0.59
CA TRP A 16 -6.29 6.09 -0.04
C TRP A 16 -5.02 6.12 -0.90
N MET A 17 -5.15 6.09 -2.23
CA MET A 17 -3.99 6.23 -3.12
C MET A 17 -3.32 7.60 -3.03
N GLU A 18 -4.08 8.69 -2.92
CA GLU A 18 -3.50 10.02 -2.67
C GLU A 18 -2.67 10.04 -1.38
N MET A 19 -3.20 9.44 -0.31
CA MET A 19 -2.51 9.35 0.98
C MET A 19 -1.29 8.42 0.92
N ALA A 20 -1.32 7.37 0.11
CA ALA A 20 -0.19 6.47 -0.14
C ALA A 20 0.95 7.22 -0.85
N ARG A 21 0.63 7.94 -1.94
CA ARG A 21 1.59 8.77 -2.69
C ARG A 21 2.20 9.87 -1.83
N SER A 22 1.38 10.54 -1.02
CA SER A 22 1.83 11.60 -0.11
C SER A 22 2.88 11.10 0.88
N VAL A 23 2.65 9.94 1.50
CA VAL A 23 3.60 9.39 2.49
C VAL A 23 4.86 8.81 1.83
N LEU A 24 4.74 8.19 0.65
CA LEU A 24 5.89 7.77 -0.15
C LEU A 24 6.79 8.96 -0.52
N LEU A 25 6.19 10.05 -1.03
CA LEU A 25 6.92 11.26 -1.40
C LEU A 25 7.64 11.88 -0.19
N LYS A 26 6.98 11.92 0.97
CA LYS A 26 7.58 12.37 2.22
C LYS A 26 8.82 11.54 2.58
N ALA A 27 8.72 10.21 2.52
CA ALA A 27 9.85 9.32 2.81
C ALA A 27 11.02 9.51 1.83
N LYS A 28 10.73 9.69 0.53
CA LYS A 28 11.75 9.96 -0.49
C LYS A 28 12.44 11.31 -0.29
N ALA A 29 11.67 12.36 -0.01
CA ALA A 29 12.20 13.72 0.14
C ALA A 29 13.05 13.92 1.40
N ALA A 30 12.83 13.09 2.43
CA ALA A 30 13.56 13.13 3.69
C ALA A 30 14.80 12.24 3.70
N ALA A 31 14.93 11.30 2.76
CA ALA A 31 16.07 10.40 2.67
C ALA A 31 17.40 11.16 2.52
N GLY A 32 18.38 10.81 3.35
CA GLY A 32 19.71 11.41 3.34
C GLY A 32 19.81 12.80 3.98
N ARG A 33 18.74 13.32 4.59
CA ARG A 33 18.80 14.55 5.39
C ARG A 33 19.34 14.26 6.78
N ASP A 34 20.15 15.18 7.30
CA ASP A 34 20.68 15.10 8.65
C ASP A 34 19.54 15.08 9.69
N GLY A 35 19.68 14.20 10.69
CA GLY A 35 18.69 14.02 11.76
C GLY A 35 17.46 13.20 11.37
N VAL A 36 17.36 12.69 10.14
CA VAL A 36 16.28 11.79 9.72
C VAL A 36 16.72 10.34 9.88
N PHE A 37 15.95 9.56 10.65
CA PHE A 37 16.21 8.14 10.90
C PHE A 37 15.57 7.26 9.82
N TYR A 38 16.28 6.22 9.39
CA TYR A 38 15.73 5.26 8.42
C TYR A 38 14.53 4.50 8.98
N GLU A 39 14.46 4.34 10.30
CA GLU A 39 13.32 3.81 11.04
C GLU A 39 12.01 4.54 10.69
N ASP A 40 12.02 5.87 10.73
CA ASP A 40 10.85 6.71 10.42
C ASP A 40 10.51 6.62 8.94
N LEU A 41 11.53 6.60 8.08
CA LEU A 41 11.35 6.47 6.64
C LEU A 41 10.74 5.11 6.27
N CYS A 42 11.22 4.01 6.86
CA CYS A 42 10.70 2.68 6.59
C CYS A 42 9.28 2.51 7.16
N PHE A 43 8.95 3.17 8.27
CA PHE A 43 7.57 3.22 8.76
C PHE A 43 6.64 3.98 7.80
N ASP A 44 7.11 5.08 7.21
CA ASP A 44 6.37 5.81 6.18
C ASP A 44 6.19 4.97 4.90
N LEU A 45 7.21 4.19 4.50
CA LEU A 45 7.13 3.26 3.36
C LEU A 45 6.17 2.10 3.63
N TYR A 46 6.17 1.53 4.84
CA TYR A 46 5.16 0.57 5.29
C TYR A 46 3.75 1.17 5.18
N GLN A 47 3.55 2.39 5.68
CA GLN A 47 2.24 3.06 5.56
C GLN A 47 1.84 3.32 4.11
N ALA A 48 2.80 3.62 3.22
CA ALA A 48 2.51 3.77 1.79
C ALA A 48 1.92 2.47 1.22
N ALA A 49 2.58 1.34 1.48
CA ALA A 49 2.14 0.02 1.03
C ALA A 49 0.78 -0.37 1.62
N GLU A 50 0.58 -0.17 2.92
CA GLU A 50 -0.69 -0.49 3.60
C GLU A 50 -1.85 0.30 2.98
N ARG A 51 -1.66 1.61 2.75
CA ARG A 51 -2.67 2.49 2.13
C ARG A 51 -2.98 2.10 0.70
N ALA A 52 -1.98 1.70 -0.08
CA ALA A 52 -2.17 1.22 -1.45
C ALA A 52 -3.02 -0.06 -1.48
N LEU A 53 -2.73 -1.05 -0.62
CA LEU A 53 -3.54 -2.26 -0.53
C LEU A 53 -4.97 -1.98 -0.03
N ILE A 54 -5.16 -1.04 0.91
CA ILE A 54 -6.49 -0.61 1.35
C ILE A 54 -7.24 0.00 0.16
N ALA A 55 -6.59 0.84 -0.62
CA ALA A 55 -7.19 1.43 -1.81
C ALA A 55 -7.67 0.35 -2.78
N TYR A 56 -6.82 -0.65 -3.04
CA TYR A 56 -7.16 -1.75 -3.92
C TYR A 56 -8.34 -2.59 -3.42
N LEU A 57 -8.40 -2.91 -2.12
CA LEU A 57 -9.53 -3.61 -1.53
C LEU A 57 -10.84 -2.81 -1.63
N PHE A 58 -10.79 -1.50 -1.38
CA PHE A 58 -11.94 -0.62 -1.55
C PHE A 58 -12.41 -0.57 -3.01
N TYR A 59 -11.47 -0.53 -3.94
CA TYR A 59 -11.73 -0.54 -5.37
C TYR A 59 -12.46 -1.82 -5.81
N LEU A 60 -12.00 -2.98 -5.32
CA LEU A 60 -12.65 -4.28 -5.53
C LEU A 60 -13.94 -4.48 -4.72
N GLN A 61 -14.40 -3.45 -3.99
CA GLN A 61 -15.54 -3.49 -3.06
C GLN A 61 -15.45 -4.59 -2.00
N GLN A 62 -14.22 -4.95 -1.63
CA GLN A 62 -13.95 -5.92 -0.58
C GLN A 62 -13.88 -5.20 0.77
N GLY A 63 -14.29 -5.92 1.82
CA GLY A 63 -14.08 -5.47 3.19
C GLY A 63 -12.59 -5.49 3.56
N LEU A 64 -12.27 -4.83 4.68
CA LEU A 64 -10.96 -4.96 5.30
C LEU A 64 -10.97 -6.06 6.37
N PRO A 65 -9.82 -6.71 6.64
CA PRO A 65 -9.67 -7.53 7.83
C PRO A 65 -9.79 -6.69 9.12
N PRO A 66 -10.15 -7.31 10.26
CA PRO A 66 -10.28 -6.61 11.55
C PRO A 66 -8.93 -6.16 12.12
N VAL A 67 -7.84 -6.82 11.75
CA VAL A 67 -6.46 -6.48 12.11
C VAL A 67 -5.74 -5.99 10.86
N ARG A 68 -4.98 -4.91 10.98
CA ARG A 68 -4.18 -4.34 9.89
C ARG A 68 -2.73 -4.82 9.96
N GLY A 69 -2.13 -4.99 8.79
CA GLY A 69 -0.81 -5.59 8.55
C GLY A 69 -0.78 -6.17 7.14
N LEU A 70 0.36 -6.10 6.45
CA LEU A 70 0.47 -6.51 5.06
C LEU A 70 0.27 -8.02 4.91
N GLU A 71 0.84 -8.84 5.79
CA GLU A 71 0.59 -10.28 5.81
C GLU A 71 -0.89 -10.62 5.97
N VAL A 72 -1.58 -9.96 6.89
CA VAL A 72 -3.00 -10.17 7.16
C VAL A 72 -3.84 -9.77 5.95
N MET A 73 -3.51 -8.65 5.31
CA MET A 73 -4.22 -8.16 4.12
C MET A 73 -4.00 -9.08 2.92
N LEU A 74 -2.78 -9.54 2.66
CA LEU A 74 -2.50 -10.48 1.58
C LEU A 74 -3.19 -11.83 1.79
N THR A 75 -3.20 -12.32 3.03
CA THR A 75 -3.96 -13.53 3.40
C THR A 75 -5.46 -13.32 3.17
N HIS A 76 -6.00 -12.17 3.57
CA HIS A 76 -7.40 -11.82 3.34
C HIS A 76 -7.77 -11.81 1.85
N MET A 77 -6.90 -11.26 1.01
CA MET A 77 -7.05 -11.25 -0.45
C MET A 77 -7.02 -12.67 -1.03
N SER A 78 -6.05 -13.48 -0.63
CA SER A 78 -5.91 -14.86 -1.09
C SER A 78 -7.13 -15.72 -0.72
N LEU A 79 -7.65 -15.59 0.51
CA LEU A 79 -8.84 -16.34 0.95
C LEU A 79 -10.11 -15.98 0.18
N ARG A 80 -10.14 -14.79 -0.45
CA ARG A 80 -11.24 -14.33 -1.31
C ARG A 80 -11.00 -14.61 -2.79
N GLY A 81 -9.93 -15.33 -3.14
CA GLY A 81 -9.60 -15.68 -4.52
C GLY A 81 -9.09 -14.48 -5.35
N ILE A 82 -8.62 -13.41 -4.70
CA ILE A 82 -8.04 -12.25 -5.40
C ILE A 82 -6.63 -12.63 -5.84
N ALA A 83 -6.41 -12.72 -7.14
CA ALA A 83 -5.11 -13.04 -7.71
C ALA A 83 -4.17 -11.83 -7.56
N VAL A 84 -2.98 -12.07 -6.99
CA VAL A 84 -1.92 -11.06 -6.88
C VAL A 84 -0.60 -11.62 -7.44
N PRO A 85 0.29 -10.76 -7.97
CA PRO A 85 1.61 -11.18 -8.41
C PRO A 85 2.43 -11.84 -7.29
N GLU A 86 3.29 -12.79 -7.65
CA GLU A 86 4.10 -13.54 -6.68
C GLU A 86 5.00 -12.65 -5.82
N TRP A 87 5.58 -11.60 -6.42
CA TRP A 87 6.45 -10.65 -5.72
C TRP A 87 5.76 -9.95 -4.55
N MET A 88 4.42 -9.88 -4.55
CA MET A 88 3.66 -9.22 -3.49
C MET A 88 3.83 -9.92 -2.13
N ARG A 89 4.27 -11.20 -2.12
CA ARG A 89 4.65 -11.92 -0.89
C ARG A 89 5.79 -11.22 -0.13
N ASP A 90 6.65 -10.49 -0.83
CA ASP A 90 7.75 -9.76 -0.21
C ASP A 90 7.28 -8.54 0.59
N LEU A 91 6.05 -8.04 0.39
CA LEU A 91 5.51 -6.92 1.17
C LEU A 91 5.48 -7.22 2.67
N VAL A 92 5.35 -8.48 3.07
CA VAL A 92 5.39 -8.90 4.49
C VAL A 92 6.68 -8.47 5.18
N LYS A 93 7.78 -8.30 4.44
CA LYS A 93 9.05 -7.77 4.99
C LYS A 93 8.89 -6.39 5.61
N LEU A 94 7.92 -5.59 5.14
CA LEU A 94 7.67 -4.25 5.66
C LEU A 94 6.93 -4.27 7.00
N ASP A 95 6.24 -5.36 7.38
CA ASP A 95 5.46 -5.44 8.63
C ASP A 95 6.30 -5.19 9.87
N ARG A 96 7.61 -5.53 9.83
CA ARG A 96 8.54 -5.21 10.92
C ARG A 96 8.58 -3.71 11.23
N TYR A 97 8.43 -2.84 10.23
CA TYR A 97 8.51 -1.39 10.40
C TYR A 97 7.26 -0.80 11.05
N ALA A 98 6.12 -1.51 11.05
CA ALA A 98 4.87 -1.06 11.68
C ALA A 98 5.01 -0.79 13.19
N SER A 99 6.00 -1.42 13.83
CA SER A 99 6.27 -1.31 15.26
C SER A 99 7.57 -0.58 15.61
N VAL A 100 8.42 -0.31 14.62
CA VAL A 100 9.77 0.26 14.84
C VAL A 100 9.74 1.59 15.59
N PRO A 101 8.88 2.58 15.26
CA PRO A 101 8.83 3.85 16.00
C PRO A 101 8.38 3.70 17.46
N LYS A 102 7.73 2.59 17.81
CA LYS A 102 7.16 2.36 19.15
C LYS A 102 8.13 1.65 20.08
N TRP A 103 9.02 0.83 19.52
CA TRP A 103 9.86 -0.10 20.28
C TRP A 103 11.29 -0.19 19.72
N PRO A 104 12.03 0.93 19.70
CA PRO A 104 13.31 1.01 18.98
C PRO A 104 14.41 0.08 19.54
N TRP A 105 14.36 -0.28 20.83
CA TRP A 105 15.32 -1.20 21.47
C TRP A 105 15.01 -2.68 21.26
N PHE A 106 13.84 -3.04 20.73
CA PHE A 106 13.43 -4.43 20.51
C PHE A 106 13.66 -4.91 19.07
N GLN A 107 14.08 -4.01 18.18
CA GLN A 107 14.28 -4.30 16.76
C GLN A 107 15.76 -4.17 16.41
N ARG A 108 16.20 -4.97 15.44
CA ARG A 108 17.50 -4.73 14.79
C ARG A 108 17.48 -3.33 14.16
N PRO A 109 18.55 -2.52 14.32
CA PRO A 109 18.65 -1.20 13.70
C PRO A 109 18.37 -1.23 12.20
N VAL A 110 17.72 -0.18 11.69
CA VAL A 110 17.39 -0.08 10.27
C VAL A 110 18.58 0.51 9.52
N SER A 111 19.09 -0.24 8.55
CA SER A 111 20.20 0.21 7.71
C SER A 111 19.72 0.98 6.49
N LYS A 112 20.67 1.64 5.81
CA LYS A 112 20.41 2.24 4.50
C LYS A 112 19.93 1.22 3.47
N THR A 113 20.41 -0.03 3.53
CA THR A 113 19.97 -1.10 2.62
C THR A 113 18.52 -1.48 2.89
N ASP A 114 18.13 -1.62 4.17
CA ASP A 114 16.74 -1.88 4.56
C ASP A 114 15.78 -0.81 4.00
N TYR A 115 16.20 0.47 3.99
CA TYR A 115 15.44 1.56 3.39
C TYR A 115 15.23 1.39 1.87
N TRP A 116 16.28 1.06 1.12
CA TRP A 116 16.17 0.89 -0.33
C TRP A 116 15.31 -0.32 -0.70
N GLU A 117 15.44 -1.42 0.03
CA GLU A 117 14.56 -2.60 -0.13
C GLU A 117 13.10 -2.25 0.19
N ALA A 118 12.88 -1.47 1.25
CA ALA A 118 11.54 -1.03 1.61
C ALA A 118 10.93 -0.07 0.56
N LEU A 119 11.77 0.78 -0.02
CA LEU A 119 11.37 1.74 -1.04
C LEU A 119 10.95 1.03 -2.32
N ASP A 120 11.74 0.05 -2.81
CA ASP A 120 11.40 -0.75 -3.99
C ASP A 120 10.04 -1.42 -3.83
N LEU A 121 9.79 -2.06 -2.69
CA LEU A 121 8.52 -2.71 -2.40
C LEU A 121 7.35 -1.73 -2.35
N ALA A 122 7.52 -0.57 -1.72
CA ALA A 122 6.50 0.46 -1.63
C ALA A 122 6.18 1.08 -3.00
N GLU A 123 7.20 1.35 -3.82
CA GLU A 123 6.99 1.88 -5.18
C GLU A 123 6.24 0.87 -6.05
N ARG A 124 6.68 -0.39 -6.05
CA ARG A 124 6.08 -1.46 -6.87
C ARG A 124 4.61 -1.71 -6.53
N ILE A 125 4.22 -1.64 -5.26
CA ILE A 125 2.80 -1.80 -4.90
C ILE A 125 1.96 -0.59 -5.27
N LEU A 126 2.48 0.63 -5.15
CA LEU A 126 1.75 1.81 -5.61
C LEU A 126 1.55 1.73 -7.14
N GLU A 127 2.60 1.46 -7.90
CA GLU A 127 2.55 1.31 -9.36
C GLU A 127 1.53 0.24 -9.77
N TRP A 128 1.59 -0.95 -9.16
CA TRP A 128 0.66 -2.03 -9.48
C TRP A 128 -0.81 -1.69 -9.19
N VAL A 129 -1.10 -1.00 -8.08
CA VAL A 129 -2.48 -0.58 -7.78
C VAL A 129 -2.96 0.51 -8.75
N GLU A 130 -2.07 1.41 -9.17
CA GLU A 130 -2.39 2.44 -10.16
C GLU A 130 -2.74 1.82 -11.53
N GLU A 131 -1.92 0.88 -12.00
CA GLU A 131 -2.18 0.12 -13.23
C GLU A 131 -3.53 -0.62 -13.16
N ALA A 132 -3.85 -1.21 -12.00
CA ALA A 132 -5.13 -1.87 -11.80
C ALA A 132 -6.31 -0.89 -11.95
N PHE A 133 -6.19 0.34 -11.42
CA PHE A 133 -7.23 1.36 -11.54
C PHE A 133 -7.41 1.85 -12.98
N GLU A 134 -6.31 1.98 -13.74
CA GLU A 134 -6.33 2.43 -15.13
C GLU A 134 -6.91 1.37 -16.08
N SER A 135 -6.57 0.10 -15.88
CA SER A 135 -7.04 -1.01 -16.72
C SER A 135 -8.57 -1.14 -16.74
N GLU A 136 -9.21 -0.95 -15.59
CA GLU A 136 -10.67 -1.01 -15.48
C GLU A 136 -11.36 0.27 -15.97
N GLU A 137 -10.74 1.46 -15.80
CA GLU A 137 -11.26 2.69 -16.42
C GLU A 137 -11.32 2.57 -17.95
N MET A 138 -10.30 1.96 -18.56
CA MET A 138 -10.28 1.65 -19.99
C MET A 138 -11.45 0.71 -20.37
N VAL A 139 -11.67 -0.38 -19.63
CA VAL A 139 -12.76 -1.34 -19.90
C VAL A 139 -14.14 -0.69 -19.77
N GLN A 140 -14.35 0.17 -18.77
CA GLN A 140 -15.63 0.85 -18.55
C GLN A 140 -15.92 1.91 -19.62
N LYS A 141 -14.90 2.66 -20.07
CA LYS A 141 -15.03 3.62 -21.19
C LYS A 141 -15.34 2.92 -22.51
N CYS A 142 -14.74 1.76 -22.77
CA CYS A 142 -15.07 0.94 -23.95
C CYS A 142 -16.49 0.36 -23.92
N HIS A 143 -17.03 0.03 -22.74
CA HIS A 143 -18.42 -0.47 -22.60
C HIS A 143 -19.48 0.63 -22.71
N ASN A 144 -19.21 1.84 -22.22
CA ASN A 144 -20.17 2.96 -22.26
C ASN A 144 -20.16 3.74 -23.59
N GLY A 145 -19.28 3.37 -24.53
CA GLY A 145 -19.15 3.99 -25.86
C GLY A 145 -19.90 3.25 -26.98
N ARG A 146 -20.89 2.40 -26.66
CA ARG A 146 -21.78 1.74 -27.64
C ARG A 146 -23.22 2.17 -27.45
#